data_AF-A0A7C1TNB0-F1
#
_entry.id   AF-A0A7C1TNB0-F1
#
_cell.length_a   1.000
_cell.length_b   1.000
_cell.length_c   1.000
_cell.angle_alpha   90.00
_cell.angle_beta   90.00
_cell.angle_gamma   90.00
#
_symmetry.space_group_name_H-M   'P 1'
#
loop_
_entity.id
_entity.type
_entity.pdbx_description
1 polymer ?
#
loop_
_entity_poly.entity_id
_entity_poly.type
_entity_poly.pdbx_seq_one_letter_code
_entity_poly.pdbx_strand_id
1 'polypeptide(L)'
;LRKRLGSLPGQRHGDYTVAEADEFAYTDPVDGSVSEHQGIRILFHQNARLVVRLSGTGTEGATLRVYLEQYEPDIARHDLATADYLAPLVAAAEEILQVERHTGRTAPDVIT
;
A
#
# COMPACT_ATOMS: atom_id res chain seq x y z
N LEU A 1 -2.73 11.50 -3.04
CA LEU A 1 -2.05 10.81 -1.92
C LEU A 1 -0.83 11.55 -1.38
N ARG A 2 0.25 11.78 -2.15
CA ARG A 2 1.51 12.41 -1.66
C ARG A 2 1.34 13.61 -0.72
N LYS A 3 0.49 14.57 -1.08
CA LYS A 3 0.20 15.77 -0.27
C LYS A 3 -0.42 15.49 1.12
N ARG A 4 -0.96 14.28 1.32
CA ARG A 4 -1.64 13.85 2.55
C ARG A 4 -0.76 12.96 3.43
N LEU A 5 0.43 12.51 2.98
CA LEU A 5 1.21 11.53 3.73
C LEU A 5 1.48 11.96 5.17
N GLY A 6 1.91 13.22 5.36
CA GLY A 6 2.18 13.76 6.70
C GLY A 6 0.95 13.89 7.62
N SER A 7 -0.28 13.78 7.11
CA SER A 7 -1.49 13.79 7.94
C SER A 7 -2.07 12.41 8.21
N LEU A 8 -1.61 11.36 7.51
CA LEU A 8 -2.16 10.01 7.66
C LEU A 8 -1.88 9.35 9.02
N PRO A 9 -0.70 9.47 9.64
CA PRO A 9 -0.44 8.85 10.94
C PRO A 9 -1.50 9.21 11.99
N GLY A 10 -2.01 8.19 12.69
CA GLY A 10 -3.09 8.31 13.67
C GLY A 10 -4.51 8.24 13.09
N GLN A 11 -4.68 8.32 11.77
CA GLN A 11 -6.00 8.09 11.14
C GLN A 11 -6.35 6.61 11.15
N ARG A 12 -7.65 6.33 11.34
CA ARG A 12 -8.21 4.97 11.35
C ARG A 12 -9.08 4.74 10.11
N HIS A 13 -8.88 3.58 9.49
CA HIS A 13 -9.57 3.09 8.29
C HIS A 13 -10.01 1.65 8.57
N GLY A 14 -11.30 1.44 8.82
CA GLY A 14 -11.80 0.17 9.37
C GLY A 14 -11.09 -0.20 10.69
N ASP A 15 -10.46 -1.36 10.72
CA ASP A 15 -9.69 -1.85 11.88
C ASP A 15 -8.21 -1.44 11.86
N TYR A 16 -7.79 -0.70 10.85
CA TYR A 16 -6.39 -0.32 10.65
C TYR A 16 -6.14 1.13 11.04
N THR A 17 -5.16 1.34 11.93
CA THR A 17 -4.68 2.68 12.29
C THR A 17 -3.31 2.88 11.67
N VAL A 18 -3.15 3.97 10.90
CA VAL A 18 -1.88 4.29 10.27
C VAL A 18 -0.86 4.65 11.34
N ALA A 19 0.24 3.91 11.39
CA ALA A 19 1.39 4.17 12.23
C ALA A 19 2.37 5.15 11.54
N GLU A 20 2.65 4.90 10.27
CA GLU A 20 3.60 5.69 9.48
C GLU A 20 3.15 5.74 8.02
N ALA A 21 3.44 6.85 7.34
CA ALA A 21 3.22 7.00 5.91
C ALA A 21 4.34 7.82 5.28
N ASP A 22 5.04 7.23 4.31
CA ASP A 22 6.19 7.84 3.65
C ASP A 22 6.23 7.60 2.15
N GLU A 23 7.16 8.27 1.48
CA GLU A 23 7.59 7.91 0.14
C GLU A 23 9.02 7.35 0.23
N PHE A 24 9.16 6.07 -0.11
CA PHE A 24 10.37 5.30 0.09
C PHE A 24 11.54 5.86 -0.73
N ALA A 25 12.66 6.03 -0.05
CA ALA A 25 13.96 6.31 -0.63
C ALA A 25 14.97 5.30 -0.09
N TYR A 26 15.94 4.92 -0.93
CA TYR A 26 17.01 4.02 -0.57
C TYR A 26 18.36 4.66 -0.87
N THR A 27 19.28 4.63 0.10
CA THR A 27 20.67 5.01 -0.08
C THR A 27 21.51 3.75 -0.12
N ASP A 28 22.17 3.50 -1.25
CA ASP A 28 23.03 2.34 -1.42
C ASP A 28 24.28 2.48 -0.53
N PRO A 29 24.58 1.51 0.36
CA PRO A 29 25.69 1.61 1.29
C PRO A 29 27.06 1.36 0.64
N VAL A 30 27.11 0.91 -0.61
CA VAL A 30 28.34 0.62 -1.36
C VAL A 30 28.83 1.86 -2.09
N ASP A 31 27.93 2.55 -2.81
CA ASP A 31 28.30 3.70 -3.66
C ASP A 31 27.69 5.04 -3.20
N GLY A 32 26.80 5.02 -2.21
CA GLY A 32 26.14 6.22 -1.67
C GLY A 32 25.06 6.80 -2.59
N SER A 33 24.73 6.13 -3.70
CA SER A 33 23.66 6.57 -4.59
C SER A 33 22.30 6.57 -3.90
N VAL A 34 21.48 7.57 -4.19
CA VAL A 34 20.16 7.74 -3.59
C VAL A 34 19.09 7.53 -4.66
N SER A 35 18.23 6.54 -4.42
CA SER A 35 17.04 6.27 -5.23
C SER A 35 15.80 6.77 -4.50
N GLU A 36 15.28 7.92 -4.92
CA GLU A 36 14.08 8.54 -4.36
C GLU A 36 12.80 8.08 -5.09
N HIS A 37 11.63 8.36 -4.51
CA HIS A 37 10.30 8.10 -5.11
C HIS A 37 10.05 6.64 -5.49
N GLN A 38 10.58 5.69 -4.73
CA GLN A 38 10.53 4.26 -5.06
C GLN A 38 9.19 3.59 -4.70
N GLY A 39 8.27 4.33 -4.07
CA GLY A 39 6.92 3.89 -3.76
C GLY A 39 6.41 4.57 -2.51
N ILE A 40 5.09 4.71 -2.39
CA ILE A 40 4.46 5.18 -1.15
C ILE A 40 4.26 3.97 -0.25
N ARG A 41 4.64 4.09 1.03
CA ARG A 41 4.40 3.05 2.05
C ARG A 41 3.47 3.60 3.12
N ILE A 42 2.53 2.78 3.55
CA ILE A 42 1.64 3.04 4.66
C ILE A 42 1.74 1.83 5.58
N LEU A 43 2.27 2.05 6.77
CA LEU A 43 2.43 1.02 7.80
C LEU A 43 1.30 1.20 8.82
N PHE A 44 0.68 0.10 9.21
CA PHE A 44 -0.40 0.09 10.19
C PHE A 44 0.07 -0.53 11.50
N HIS A 45 -0.54 -0.14 12.62
CA HIS A 45 -0.26 -0.76 13.93
C HIS A 45 -0.62 -2.25 13.97
N GLN A 46 -1.48 -2.72 13.07
CA GLN A 46 -1.99 -4.09 13.00
C GLN A 46 -1.03 -5.05 12.25
N ASN A 47 0.28 -4.76 12.25
CA ASN A 47 1.29 -5.49 11.48
C ASN A 47 0.91 -5.67 10.00
N ALA A 48 0.25 -4.65 9.45
CA ALA A 48 -0.16 -4.60 8.07
C ALA A 48 0.59 -3.48 7.35
N ARG A 49 0.71 -3.62 6.04
CA ARG A 49 1.40 -2.67 5.18
C ARG A 49 0.70 -2.58 3.82
N LEU A 50 0.53 -1.34 3.37
CA LEU A 50 0.12 -1.00 2.02
C LEU A 50 1.30 -0.31 1.32
N VAL A 51 1.68 -0.81 0.15
CA VAL A 51 2.67 -0.16 -0.71
C VAL A 51 2.05 0.15 -2.06
N VAL A 52 2.29 1.36 -2.57
CA VAL A 52 1.78 1.80 -3.87
C VAL A 52 2.92 2.31 -4.74
N ARG A 53 2.97 1.81 -5.97
CA ARG A 53 3.95 2.23 -6.98
C ARG A 53 3.24 2.54 -8.28
N LEU A 54 3.64 3.64 -8.91
CA LEU A 54 3.23 3.94 -10.28
C LEU A 54 4.38 3.50 -11.19
N SER A 55 4.09 2.63 -12.16
CA SER A 55 5.08 2.13 -13.10
C SER A 55 4.59 2.30 -14.53
N GLY A 56 5.47 2.73 -15.42
CA GLY A 56 5.15 2.97 -16.82
C GLY A 56 5.97 4.13 -17.34
N THR A 57 6.14 4.18 -18.66
CA THR A 57 6.77 5.30 -19.35
C THR A 57 5.65 6.22 -19.83
N GLY A 58 5.86 7.55 -19.77
CA GLY A 58 4.81 8.56 -19.97
C GLY A 58 4.09 8.57 -21.33
N THR A 59 4.38 7.62 -22.23
CA THR A 59 3.82 7.51 -23.58
C THR A 59 2.74 6.43 -23.73
N GLU A 60 2.73 5.38 -22.91
CA GLU A 60 1.78 4.24 -23.04
C GLU A 60 0.85 4.08 -21.83
N GLY A 61 0.78 5.11 -20.99
CA GLY A 61 0.04 5.10 -19.74
C GLY A 61 0.87 4.57 -18.57
N ALA A 62 0.21 4.37 -17.43
CA ALA A 62 0.86 3.91 -16.22
C ALA A 62 0.04 2.82 -15.53
N THR A 63 0.73 1.83 -15.01
CA THR A 63 0.21 0.80 -14.13
C THR A 63 0.33 1.26 -12.69
N LEU A 64 -0.79 1.28 -11.98
CA LEU A 64 -0.81 1.41 -10.53
C LEU A 64 -0.62 0.01 -9.93
N ARG A 65 0.47 -0.20 -9.19
CA ARG A 65 0.73 -1.43 -8.46
C ARG A 65 0.43 -1.20 -6.99
N VAL A 66 -0.45 -2.02 -6.44
CA VAL A 66 -0.88 -1.99 -5.04
C VAL A 66 -0.46 -3.31 -4.41
N TYR A 67 0.35 -3.23 -3.36
CA TYR A 67 0.78 -4.38 -2.57
C TYR A 67 0.16 -4.29 -1.20
N LEU A 68 -0.47 -5.37 -0.76
CA LEU A 68 -1.09 -5.50 0.54
C LEU A 68 -0.44 -6.67 1.27
N GLU A 69 -0.04 -6.42 2.51
CA GLU A 69 0.64 -7.41 3.34
C GLU A 69 0.10 -7.28 4.76
N GLN A 70 -0.16 -8.41 5.41
CA GLN A 70 -0.51 -8.44 6.82
C GLN A 70 0.09 -9.68 7.47
N TYR A 71 0.87 -9.47 8.52
CA TYR A 71 1.43 -10.56 9.30
C TYR A 71 0.36 -11.22 10.18
N GLU A 72 0.31 -12.55 10.17
CA GLU A 72 -0.56 -13.35 11.05
C GLU A 72 0.30 -14.23 11.96
N PRO A 73 0.40 -13.94 13.26
CA PRO A 73 1.15 -14.80 14.19
C PRO A 73 0.38 -16.07 14.58
N ASP A 74 -0.95 -16.10 14.49
CA ASP A 74 -1.76 -17.24 14.93
C ASP A 74 -1.80 -18.34 13.85
N ILE A 75 -1.17 -19.46 14.16
CA ILE A 75 -1.10 -20.64 13.28
C ILE A 75 -2.49 -21.15 12.92
N ALA A 76 -3.47 -21.05 13.83
CA ALA A 76 -4.84 -21.50 13.56
C ALA A 76 -5.53 -20.71 12.44
N ARG A 77 -4.97 -19.53 12.08
CA ARG A 77 -5.49 -18.64 11.05
C ARG A 77 -4.73 -18.74 9.73
N HIS A 78 -3.66 -19.54 9.66
CA HIS A 78 -2.82 -19.67 8.46
C HIS A 78 -3.51 -20.41 7.31
N ASP A 79 -4.51 -21.24 7.60
CA ASP A 79 -5.31 -21.94 6.59
C ASP A 79 -6.45 -21.08 6.00
N LEU A 80 -6.62 -19.84 6.49
CA LEU A 80 -7.59 -18.92 5.90
C LEU A 80 -7.17 -18.55 4.47
N ALA A 81 -8.16 -18.46 3.57
CA ALA A 81 -7.89 -17.97 2.23
C ALA A 81 -7.36 -16.53 2.29
N THR A 82 -6.26 -16.25 1.59
CA THR A 82 -5.60 -14.94 1.59
C THR A 82 -6.55 -13.80 1.23
N ALA A 83 -7.45 -14.02 0.27
CA ALA A 83 -8.43 -13.01 -0.15
C ALA A 83 -9.39 -12.64 0.99
N ASP A 84 -9.85 -13.63 1.76
CA ASP A 84 -10.75 -13.41 2.90
C ASP A 84 -9.99 -12.74 4.05
N TYR A 85 -8.76 -13.19 4.33
CA TYR A 85 -7.93 -12.63 5.39
C TYR A 85 -7.55 -11.16 5.11
N LEU A 86 -7.26 -10.81 3.86
CA LEU A 86 -6.87 -9.45 3.46
C LEU A 86 -8.07 -8.56 3.10
N ALA A 87 -9.30 -9.06 3.03
CA ALA A 87 -10.47 -8.26 2.65
C ALA A 87 -10.64 -6.98 3.49
N PRO A 88 -10.45 -6.99 4.84
CA PRO A 88 -10.49 -5.76 5.62
C PRO A 88 -9.39 -4.76 5.23
N LEU A 89 -8.17 -5.24 4.92
CA LEU A 89 -7.06 -4.40 4.49
C LEU A 89 -7.29 -3.82 3.09
N VAL A 90 -7.91 -4.58 2.19
CA VAL A 90 -8.33 -4.10 0.85
C VAL A 90 -9.31 -2.92 1.00
N ALA A 91 -10.30 -3.03 1.89
CA ALA A 91 -11.25 -1.95 2.16
C ALA A 91 -10.55 -0.70 2.71
N ALA A 92 -9.67 -0.85 3.69
CA ALA A 92 -8.89 0.26 4.23
C ALA A 92 -7.99 0.92 3.17
N ALA A 93 -7.37 0.11 2.29
CA ALA A 93 -6.58 0.62 1.18
C ALA A 93 -7.44 1.43 0.21
N GLU A 94 -8.65 0.98 -0.15
CA GLU A 94 -9.53 1.73 -1.05
C GLU A 94 -9.96 3.08 -0.44
N GLU A 95 -10.28 3.12 0.86
CA GLU A 95 -10.60 4.38 1.55
C GLU A 95 -9.47 5.42 1.46
N ILE A 96 -8.22 4.94 1.61
CA ILE A 96 -7.02 5.79 1.59
C ILE A 96 -6.69 6.24 0.17
N LEU A 97 -6.67 5.28 -0.77
CA LEU A 97 -6.20 5.48 -2.14
C LEU A 97 -7.24 6.13 -3.04
N GLN A 98 -8.53 5.83 -2.82
CA GLN A 98 -9.66 6.27 -3.63
C GLN A 98 -9.43 5.96 -5.12
N VAL A 99 -9.06 4.72 -5.43
CA VAL A 99 -8.67 4.29 -6.79
C VAL A 99 -9.83 4.45 -7.75
N GLU A 100 -11.04 4.02 -7.34
CA GLU A 100 -12.23 4.16 -8.18
C GLU A 100 -12.52 5.63 -8.47
N ARG A 101 -12.49 6.48 -7.44
CA ARG A 101 -12.71 7.94 -7.58
C ARG A 101 -11.74 8.58 -8.57
N HIS A 102 -10.48 8.14 -8.57
CA HIS A 102 -9.43 8.75 -9.38
C HIS A 102 -9.27 8.14 -10.77
N THR A 103 -9.66 6.88 -10.97
CA THR A 103 -9.36 6.13 -12.21
C THR A 103 -10.59 5.53 -12.87
N GLY A 104 -11.73 5.50 -12.19
CA GLY A 104 -12.95 4.79 -12.62
C GLY A 104 -12.86 3.27 -12.55
N ARG A 105 -11.74 2.70 -12.09
CA ARG A 105 -11.58 1.24 -11.93
C ARG A 105 -12.18 0.76 -10.61
N THR A 106 -13.08 -0.22 -10.70
CA THR A 106 -13.72 -0.88 -9.55
C THR A 106 -13.03 -2.18 -9.12
N ALA A 107 -12.07 -2.66 -9.91
CA ALA A 107 -11.32 -3.89 -9.67
C ALA A 107 -9.92 -3.81 -10.33
N PRO A 108 -8.93 -4.56 -9.80
CA PRO A 108 -7.61 -4.67 -10.45
C PRO A 108 -7.69 -5.48 -11.74
N ASP A 109 -6.82 -5.15 -12.71
CA ASP A 109 -6.68 -5.93 -13.94
C ASP A 109 -5.98 -7.29 -13.68
N VAL A 110 -5.11 -7.37 -12.67
CA VAL A 110 -4.32 -8.55 -12.30
C VAL A 110 -4.21 -8.67 -10.77
N ILE A 111 -4.34 -9.88 -10.25
CA ILE A 111 -4.10 -10.24 -8.84
C ILE A 111 -3.02 -11.33 -8.81
N THR A 112 -2.09 -11.25 -7.85
CA THR A 112 -1.04 -12.25 -7.60
C THR A 112 -1.07 -12.69 -6.15
#